data_AF-M6F646-F1
#
_entry.id   AF-M6F646-F1
#
_cell.length_a   1.000
_cell.length_b   1.000
_cell.length_c   1.000
_cell.angle_alpha   90.00
_cell.angle_beta   90.00
_cell.angle_gamma   90.00
#
_symmetry.space_group_name_H-M   'P 1'
#
loop_
_entity.id
_entity.type
_entity.pdbx_description
1 polymer ?
#
loop_
_entity_poly.entity_id
_entity_poly.type
_entity_poly.pdbx_seq_one_letter_code
_entity_poly.pdbx_strand_id
1 'polypeptide(L)'
;MRNWKKMFIIVLLVSIGVGFEYGMNPTPVDASSKANYSVIQKPTDSPKDKPIQVVVSDGGKFCYGPIFSGGESYIIIEQCWERHVKNARYDVFQRISYNVNNTWLCITAPETVIHAEKTWDYVHLRPCTINDPLQRWIVKENSFWTADGNYRLKDTNWYG
;
A
#
# COMPACT_ATOMS: atom_id res chain seq x y z
N MET A 1 -35.34 20.14 -44.78
CA MET A 1 -34.56 19.44 -43.72
C MET A 1 -34.82 20.10 -42.36
N ARG A 2 -36.01 19.95 -41.77
CA ARG A 2 -36.43 20.70 -40.56
C ARG A 2 -37.20 19.86 -39.54
N ASN A 3 -36.98 18.54 -39.52
CA ASN A 3 -37.64 17.64 -38.56
C ASN A 3 -36.68 16.72 -37.79
N TRP A 4 -35.42 16.60 -38.22
CA TRP A 4 -34.48 15.69 -37.54
C TRP A 4 -34.02 16.22 -36.18
N LYS A 5 -33.78 17.53 -36.04
CA LYS A 5 -33.42 18.14 -34.73
C LYS A 5 -34.52 17.98 -33.67
N LYS A 6 -35.80 18.03 -34.06
CA LYS A 6 -36.93 17.80 -33.14
C LYS A 6 -37.03 16.34 -32.73
N MET A 7 -36.78 15.42 -33.66
CA MET A 7 -36.74 13.99 -33.35
C MET A 7 -35.58 13.63 -32.42
N PHE A 8 -34.42 14.26 -32.60
CA PHE A 8 -33.28 14.06 -31.70
C PHE A 8 -33.55 14.54 -30.28
N ILE A 9 -34.24 15.69 -30.13
CA ILE A 9 -34.65 16.21 -28.81
C ILE A 9 -35.68 15.29 -28.12
N ILE A 10 -36.62 14.72 -28.87
CA ILE A 10 -37.59 13.76 -28.32
C ILE A 10 -36.88 12.48 -27.87
N VAL A 11 -35.93 11.96 -28.66
CA VAL A 11 -35.13 10.79 -28.28
C VAL A 11 -34.27 11.07 -27.03
N LEU A 12 -33.70 12.27 -26.91
CA LEU A 12 -32.92 12.67 -25.74
C LEU A 12 -33.78 12.81 -24.47
N LEU A 13 -35.00 13.34 -24.59
CA LEU A 13 -35.93 13.47 -23.46
C LEU A 13 -36.48 12.11 -22.99
N VAL A 14 -36.70 11.16 -23.90
CA VAL A 14 -37.12 9.80 -23.56
C VAL A 14 -35.99 8.99 -22.90
N SER A 15 -34.72 9.29 -23.22
CA SER A 15 -33.56 8.59 -22.64
C SER A 15 -33.10 9.12 -21.27
N ILE A 16 -33.51 10.33 -20.87
CA ILE A 16 -33.29 10.84 -19.50
C ILE A 16 -34.34 10.29 -18.51
N GLY A 17 -35.41 9.65 -19.01
CA GLY A 17 -36.48 9.02 -18.22
C GLY A 17 -36.21 7.58 -17.80
N VAL A 18 -35.03 7.01 -18.09
CA VAL A 18 -34.62 5.72 -17.50
C VAL A 18 -33.90 6.04 -16.20
N GLY A 19 -34.70 6.33 -15.18
CA GLY A 19 -34.24 6.43 -13.81
C GLY A 19 -33.48 5.17 -13.43
N PHE A 20 -32.41 5.38 -12.67
CA PHE A 20 -31.68 4.35 -11.95
C PHE A 20 -32.63 3.53 -11.08
N GLU A 21 -33.23 2.48 -11.63
CA GLU A 21 -33.66 1.34 -10.86
C GLU A 21 -32.47 0.39 -10.76
N TYR A 22 -31.55 0.71 -9.84
CA TYR A 22 -30.86 -0.38 -9.18
C TYR A 22 -31.97 -1.26 -8.62
N GLY A 23 -32.17 -2.43 -9.21
CA GLY A 23 -33.00 -3.49 -8.67
C GLY A 23 -32.40 -3.97 -7.35
N MET A 24 -32.45 -3.12 -6.32
CA MET A 24 -32.55 -3.57 -4.96
C MET A 24 -33.91 -4.26 -4.90
N ASN A 25 -33.93 -5.57 -5.12
CA ASN A 25 -35.00 -6.38 -4.55
C ASN A 25 -35.02 -6.02 -3.05
N PRO A 26 -36.08 -5.36 -2.54
CA PRO A 26 -36.28 -5.31 -1.12
C PRO A 26 -36.95 -6.64 -0.77
N THR A 27 -36.31 -7.77 -1.09
CA THR A 27 -36.49 -8.90 -0.20
C THR A 27 -35.89 -8.41 1.10
N PRO A 28 -36.69 -8.21 2.16
CA PRO A 28 -36.12 -8.18 3.48
C PRO A 28 -35.45 -9.55 3.55
N VAL A 29 -34.12 -9.57 3.42
CA VAL A 29 -33.39 -10.70 3.93
C VAL A 29 -33.72 -10.58 5.40
N ASP A 30 -34.64 -11.42 5.87
CA ASP A 30 -34.77 -11.66 7.29
C ASP A 30 -33.36 -12.00 7.72
N ALA A 31 -32.67 -11.03 8.33
CA ALA A 31 -31.53 -11.28 9.15
C ALA A 31 -32.10 -12.04 10.35
N SER A 32 -32.42 -13.32 10.10
CA SER A 32 -32.75 -14.27 11.12
C SER A 32 -31.57 -14.26 12.06
N SER A 33 -31.76 -13.63 13.21
CA SER A 33 -30.80 -13.61 14.32
C SER A 33 -30.52 -15.01 14.88
N LYS A 34 -31.10 -16.07 14.28
CA LYS A 34 -30.77 -17.48 14.54
C LYS A 34 -29.66 -17.98 13.61
N ALA A 35 -28.60 -17.21 13.49
CA ALA A 35 -27.30 -17.75 13.16
C ALA A 35 -26.69 -18.36 14.43
N ASN A 36 -26.99 -19.63 14.73
CA ASN A 36 -26.33 -20.39 15.82
C ASN A 36 -24.84 -20.68 15.54
N TYR A 37 -24.25 -20.04 14.52
CA TYR A 37 -22.82 -20.10 14.26
C TYR A 37 -22.14 -18.91 14.96
N SER A 38 -21.66 -19.12 16.18
CA SER A 38 -20.61 -18.24 16.71
C SER A 38 -19.33 -18.58 15.95
N VAL A 39 -18.93 -17.75 14.98
CA VAL A 39 -17.56 -17.82 14.46
C VAL A 39 -16.65 -17.36 15.60
N ILE A 40 -16.00 -18.32 16.27
CA ILE A 40 -15.02 -18.02 17.31
C ILE A 40 -13.85 -17.34 16.60
N GLN A 41 -13.75 -16.02 16.76
CA GLN A 41 -12.60 -15.27 16.29
C GLN A 41 -11.41 -15.60 17.18
N LYS A 42 -10.44 -16.33 16.62
CA LYS A 42 -9.15 -16.51 17.28
C LYS A 42 -8.39 -15.18 17.22
N PRO A 43 -7.80 -14.72 18.32
CA PRO A 43 -6.87 -13.60 18.28
C PRO A 43 -5.77 -13.87 17.25
N THR A 44 -5.33 -12.81 16.56
CA THR A 44 -4.17 -12.90 15.67
C THR A 44 -2.91 -13.24 16.47
N ASP A 45 -1.98 -13.95 15.83
CA ASP A 45 -0.67 -14.20 16.41
C ASP A 45 0.02 -12.89 16.79
N SER A 46 0.81 -12.95 17.87
CA SER A 46 1.63 -11.80 18.25
C SER A 46 2.67 -11.50 17.15
N PRO A 47 2.82 -10.23 16.75
CA PRO A 47 3.73 -9.85 15.68
C PRO A 47 5.19 -10.13 16.08
N LYS A 48 5.98 -10.59 15.11
CA LYS A 48 7.40 -10.93 15.29
C LYS A 48 8.28 -9.82 14.73
N ASP A 49 8.16 -8.63 15.32
CA ASP A 49 8.88 -7.44 14.85
C ASP A 49 10.40 -7.63 15.03
N LYS A 50 11.15 -7.44 13.96
CA LYS A 50 12.61 -7.65 13.92
C LYS A 50 13.25 -6.69 12.93
N PRO A 51 14.56 -6.40 13.05
CA PRO A 51 15.27 -5.67 12.01
C PRO A 51 15.19 -6.42 10.69
N ILE A 52 15.04 -5.68 9.59
CA ILE A 52 15.04 -6.25 8.25
C ILE A 52 16.48 -6.26 7.75
N GLN A 53 17.05 -7.46 7.67
CA GLN A 53 18.33 -7.68 7.00
C GLN A 53 18.11 -7.70 5.49
N VAL A 54 19.04 -7.09 4.76
CA VAL A 54 19.07 -7.06 3.30
C VAL A 54 20.43 -7.43 2.77
N VAL A 55 20.43 -8.01 1.58
CA VAL A 55 21.65 -8.25 0.79
C VAL A 55 21.69 -7.17 -0.28
N VAL A 56 22.70 -6.31 -0.24
CA VAL A 56 22.88 -5.23 -1.22
C VAL A 56 23.51 -5.76 -2.51
N SER A 57 23.60 -4.91 -3.53
CA SER A 57 24.09 -5.27 -4.86
C SER A 57 25.49 -5.88 -4.90
N ASP A 58 26.39 -5.52 -3.97
CA ASP A 58 27.75 -6.07 -3.85
C ASP A 58 27.84 -7.38 -3.05
N GLY A 59 26.69 -7.90 -2.57
CA GLY A 59 26.60 -9.11 -1.75
C GLY A 59 26.77 -8.88 -0.23
N GLY A 60 27.05 -7.65 0.20
CA GLY A 60 27.11 -7.27 1.60
C GLY A 60 25.78 -7.46 2.33
N LYS A 61 25.85 -7.78 3.62
CA LYS A 61 24.66 -7.97 4.48
C LYS A 61 24.53 -6.81 5.44
N PHE A 62 23.40 -6.12 5.36
CA PHE A 62 23.12 -4.91 6.13
C PHE A 62 21.70 -4.93 6.65
N CYS A 63 21.30 -3.89 7.38
CA CYS A 63 19.91 -3.72 7.81
C CYS A 63 19.36 -2.37 7.36
N TYR A 64 18.04 -2.31 7.18
CA TYR A 64 17.34 -1.05 6.99
C TYR A 64 17.24 -0.27 8.30
N GLY A 65 17.70 0.98 8.26
CA GLY A 65 17.64 1.95 9.34
C GLY A 65 16.78 3.16 8.96
N PRO A 66 15.65 3.42 9.65
CA PRO A 66 14.90 4.65 9.45
C PRO A 66 15.61 5.87 10.04
N ILE A 67 15.80 6.91 9.24
CA ILE A 67 16.36 8.21 9.67
C ILE A 67 15.41 9.36 9.34
N PHE A 68 15.53 10.45 10.09
CA PHE A 68 14.77 11.68 9.89
C PHE A 68 15.76 12.84 9.76
N SER A 69 15.72 13.55 8.64
CA SER A 69 16.64 14.65 8.32
C SER A 69 15.97 15.63 7.37
N GLY A 70 16.23 16.92 7.55
CA GLY A 70 15.71 17.96 6.65
C GLY A 70 14.19 18.07 6.60
N GLY A 71 13.48 17.63 7.64
CA GLY A 71 12.01 17.58 7.66
C GLY A 71 11.41 16.36 6.94
N GLU A 72 12.25 15.48 6.40
CA GLU A 72 11.85 14.25 5.72
C GLU A 72 12.37 13.01 6.44
N SER A 73 11.88 11.85 5.98
CA SER A 73 12.26 10.54 6.50
C SER A 73 12.82 9.66 5.40
N TYR A 74 13.83 8.86 5.70
CA TYR A 74 14.49 7.99 4.73
C TYR A 74 14.74 6.63 5.33
N ILE A 75 14.91 5.63 4.46
CA ILE A 75 15.48 4.34 4.82
C ILE A 75 16.92 4.31 4.32
N ILE A 76 17.86 4.20 5.25
CA ILE A 76 19.27 3.97 4.94
C ILE A 76 19.64 2.50 5.15
N ILE A 77 20.80 2.15 4.60
CA ILE A 77 21.40 0.82 4.75
C ILE A 77 22.65 1.01 5.61
N GLU A 78 22.71 0.30 6.72
CA GLU A 78 23.82 0.40 7.68
C GLU A 78 24.05 -0.95 8.38
N GLN A 79 25.11 -1.04 9.19
CA GLN A 79 25.39 -2.26 9.92
C GLN A 79 24.23 -2.58 10.89
N CYS A 80 23.87 -3.86 11.03
CA CYS A 80 22.69 -4.26 11.80
C CYS A 80 22.74 -3.93 13.30
N TRP A 81 23.91 -3.55 13.84
CA TRP A 81 24.11 -3.11 15.22
C TRP A 81 24.06 -1.59 15.40
N GLU A 82 23.89 -0.82 14.33
CA GLU A 82 23.86 0.63 14.41
C GLU A 82 22.57 1.15 15.06
N ARG A 83 22.66 2.34 15.64
CA ARG A 83 21.59 2.92 16.47
C ARG A 83 20.29 3.22 15.73
N HIS A 84 20.31 3.42 14.41
CA HIS A 84 19.08 3.72 13.67
C HIS A 84 18.34 2.47 13.23
N VAL A 85 18.99 1.30 13.25
CA VAL A 85 18.33 0.03 12.97
C VAL A 85 17.26 -0.25 14.03
N LYS A 86 16.03 -0.45 13.57
CA LYS A 86 14.86 -0.66 14.43
C LYS A 86 14.12 -1.92 14.01
N ASN A 87 13.38 -2.50 14.95
CA ASN A 87 12.45 -3.57 14.64
C ASN A 87 11.38 -3.04 13.68
N ALA A 88 11.21 -3.75 12.56
CA ALA A 88 10.18 -3.49 11.60
C ALA A 88 9.12 -4.60 11.67
N ARG A 89 7.93 -4.27 11.21
CA ARG A 89 6.83 -5.22 11.00
C ARG A 89 6.53 -5.32 9.52
N TYR A 90 6.54 -6.53 9.01
CA TYR A 90 5.89 -6.88 7.75
C TYR A 90 4.53 -7.50 8.07
N ASP A 91 3.44 -6.81 7.72
CA ASP A 91 2.09 -7.18 8.14
C ASP A 91 1.24 -7.83 7.04
N VAL A 92 0.04 -8.29 7.41
CA VAL A 92 -0.92 -8.94 6.49
C VAL A 92 -1.43 -8.02 5.38
N PHE A 93 -1.27 -6.71 5.53
CA PHE A 93 -1.59 -5.72 4.50
C PHE A 93 -0.40 -5.47 3.56
N GLN A 94 0.66 -6.29 3.67
CA GLN A 94 1.87 -6.20 2.87
C GLN A 94 2.65 -4.89 3.12
N ARG A 95 2.57 -4.32 4.33
CA ARG A 95 3.27 -3.08 4.64
C ARG A 95 4.53 -3.38 5.43
N ILE A 96 5.59 -2.62 5.16
CA ILE A 96 6.80 -2.60 5.97
C ILE A 96 6.73 -1.38 6.88
N SER A 97 6.68 -1.57 8.19
CA SER A 97 6.40 -0.49 9.13
C SER A 97 7.35 -0.45 10.32
N TYR A 98 7.58 0.75 10.82
CA TYR A 98 8.38 1.05 12.01
C TYR A 98 7.53 1.81 13.00
N ASN A 99 7.62 1.43 14.28
CA ASN A 99 7.02 2.22 15.36
C ASN A 99 8.03 3.28 15.82
N VAL A 100 7.70 4.55 15.58
CA VAL A 100 8.48 5.72 16.00
C VAL A 100 7.59 6.60 16.86
N ASN A 101 7.97 6.81 18.13
CA ASN A 101 7.20 7.63 19.08
C ASN A 101 5.71 7.26 19.14
N ASN A 102 5.42 5.96 19.27
CA ASN A 102 4.05 5.41 19.33
C ASN A 102 3.23 5.63 18.05
N THR A 103 3.88 5.95 16.93
CA THR A 103 3.25 6.10 15.62
C THR A 103 3.82 5.06 14.66
N TRP A 104 2.93 4.35 13.95
CA TRP A 104 3.33 3.43 12.90
C TRP A 104 3.55 4.19 11.60
N LEU A 105 4.78 4.15 11.12
CA LEU A 105 5.17 4.72 9.84
C LEU A 105 5.55 3.61 8.88
N CYS A 106 5.07 3.71 7.65
CA CYS A 106 5.20 2.70 6.61
C CYS A 106 6.15 3.19 5.52
N ILE A 107 7.00 2.29 5.03
CA ILE A 107 7.80 2.55 3.83
C ILE A 107 6.83 2.76 2.67
N THR A 108 6.94 3.93 2.03
CA THR A 108 6.10 4.36 0.93
C THR A 108 6.95 4.45 -0.33
N ALA A 109 6.49 3.80 -1.40
CA ALA A 109 7.15 3.83 -2.68
C ALA A 109 7.16 5.26 -3.26
N PRO A 110 8.24 5.67 -3.94
CA PRO A 110 8.32 7.00 -4.53
C PRO A 110 7.38 7.12 -5.73
N GLU A 111 6.34 7.93 -5.59
CA GLU A 111 5.29 8.14 -6.60
C GLU A 111 5.85 8.49 -7.98
N THR A 112 6.87 9.35 -8.04
CA THR A 112 7.55 9.77 -9.28
C THR A 112 8.19 8.61 -10.03
N VAL A 113 8.68 7.58 -9.32
CA VAL A 113 9.26 6.38 -9.95
C VAL A 113 8.16 5.43 -10.40
N ILE A 114 7.10 5.29 -9.59
CA ILE A 114 5.94 4.46 -9.93
C ILE A 114 5.24 4.97 -11.19
N HIS A 115 5.16 6.29 -11.36
CA HIS A 115 4.63 6.94 -12.57
C HIS A 115 5.66 7.11 -13.69
N ALA A 116 6.85 6.52 -13.57
CA ALA A 116 7.93 6.57 -14.56
C ALA A 116 8.42 7.98 -14.95
N GLU A 117 8.22 8.97 -14.08
CA GLU A 117 8.76 10.33 -14.24
C GLU A 117 10.24 10.39 -13.90
N LYS A 118 10.68 9.55 -12.97
CA LYS A 118 12.09 9.37 -12.59
C LYS A 118 12.47 7.90 -12.61
N THR A 119 13.76 7.63 -12.81
CA THR A 119 14.31 6.25 -12.79
C THR A 119 14.63 5.76 -11.39
N TRP A 120 14.81 6.69 -10.44
CA TRP A 120 15.06 6.40 -9.04
C TRP A 120 14.61 7.58 -8.17
N ASP A 121 14.27 7.29 -6.92
CA ASP A 121 14.04 8.26 -5.86
C ASP A 121 14.11 7.51 -4.52
N TYR A 122 14.18 8.25 -3.41
CA TYR A 122 14.18 7.65 -2.08
C TYR A 122 12.80 7.14 -1.68
N VAL A 123 12.76 6.03 -0.92
CA VAL A 123 11.56 5.67 -0.17
C VAL A 123 11.48 6.52 1.09
N HIS A 124 10.26 6.92 1.44
CA HIS A 124 9.99 7.71 2.63
C HIS A 124 9.10 6.94 3.60
N LEU A 125 9.19 7.30 4.87
CA LEU A 125 8.23 6.87 5.89
C LEU A 125 7.04 7.85 5.93
N ARG A 126 5.83 7.30 5.82
CA ARG A 126 4.58 8.04 5.96
C ARG A 126 3.67 7.34 6.97
N PRO A 127 2.70 8.03 7.59
CA PRO A 127 1.72 7.37 8.43
C PRO A 127 1.10 6.17 7.71
N CYS A 128 1.05 5.03 8.39
CA CYS A 128 0.53 3.81 7.80
C CYS A 128 -0.96 3.93 7.49
N THR A 129 -1.35 3.62 6.26
CA THR A 129 -2.76 3.56 5.83
C THR A 129 -3.06 2.18 5.24
N ILE A 130 -4.33 1.77 5.20
CA ILE A 130 -4.73 0.41 4.76
C ILE A 130 -4.94 0.36 3.24
N ASN A 131 -5.39 1.47 2.67
CA ASN A 131 -5.83 1.60 1.29
C ASN A 131 -4.85 2.35 0.39
N ASP A 132 -3.68 2.75 0.89
CA ASP A 132 -2.63 3.33 0.05
C ASP A 132 -1.84 2.23 -0.67
N PRO A 133 -1.91 2.16 -2.01
CA PRO A 133 -1.18 1.16 -2.78
C PRO A 133 0.34 1.36 -2.73
N LEU A 134 0.83 2.59 -2.50
CA LEU A 134 2.27 2.89 -2.46
C LEU A 134 2.93 2.32 -1.19
N GLN A 135 2.16 1.94 -0.18
CA GLN A 135 2.65 1.31 1.04
C GLN A 135 2.66 -0.22 0.99
N ARG A 136 2.26 -0.83 -0.14
CA ARG A 136 2.18 -2.28 -0.31
C ARG A 136 3.41 -2.84 -1.00
N TRP A 137 4.02 -3.81 -0.34
CA TRP A 137 5.25 -4.46 -0.71
C TRP A 137 5.07 -5.98 -0.72
N ILE A 138 5.30 -6.64 -1.85
CA ILE A 138 5.37 -8.11 -1.92
C ILE A 138 6.82 -8.57 -1.78
N VAL A 139 7.00 -9.77 -1.24
CA VAL A 139 8.32 -10.42 -1.19
C VAL A 139 8.47 -11.33 -2.40
N LYS A 140 9.44 -11.01 -3.26
CA LYS A 140 9.80 -11.80 -4.45
C LYS A 140 11.32 -11.78 -4.61
N GLU A 141 11.92 -12.94 -4.88
CA GLU A 141 13.38 -13.07 -5.09
C GLU A 141 14.20 -12.46 -3.94
N ASN A 142 13.80 -12.77 -2.70
CA ASN A 142 14.41 -12.23 -1.46
C ASN A 142 14.49 -10.69 -1.41
N SER A 143 13.62 -10.00 -2.14
CA SER A 143 13.56 -8.54 -2.20
C SER A 143 12.13 -8.06 -2.01
N PHE A 144 11.98 -6.80 -1.60
CA PHE A 144 10.69 -6.14 -1.56
C PHE A 144 10.39 -5.48 -2.91
N TRP A 145 9.20 -5.72 -3.41
CA TRP A 145 8.69 -5.14 -4.65
C TRP A 145 7.37 -4.46 -4.36
N THR A 146 7.00 -3.44 -5.12
CA THR A 146 5.64 -2.90 -5.09
C THR A 146 4.61 -3.99 -5.40
N ALA A 147 3.37 -3.79 -4.97
CA ALA A 147 2.30 -4.78 -5.15
C ALA A 147 2.06 -5.20 -6.61
N ASP A 148 2.36 -4.32 -7.58
CA ASP A 148 2.30 -4.60 -9.02
C ASP A 148 3.55 -5.30 -9.57
N GLY A 149 4.61 -5.43 -8.77
CA GLY A 149 5.88 -6.04 -9.14
C GLY A 149 6.78 -5.20 -10.05
N ASN A 150 6.45 -3.92 -10.29
CA ASN A 150 7.17 -3.07 -11.25
C ASN A 150 8.38 -2.36 -10.64
N TYR A 151 8.35 -2.08 -9.34
CA TYR A 151 9.46 -1.42 -8.64
C TYR A 151 10.02 -2.32 -7.55
N ARG A 152 11.34 -2.55 -7.59
CA ARG A 152 12.09 -3.25 -6.55
C ARG A 152 12.72 -2.23 -5.61
N LEU A 153 12.45 -2.35 -4.31
CA LEU A 153 13.24 -1.66 -3.30
C LEU A 153 14.65 -2.27 -3.28
N LYS A 154 15.64 -1.45 -3.62
CA LYS A 154 17.03 -1.84 -3.75
C LYS A 154 17.92 -0.68 -3.35
N ASP A 155 19.15 -1.00 -2.97
CA ASP A 155 20.21 -0.03 -2.96
C ASP A 155 20.45 0.51 -4.38
N THR A 156 20.56 1.81 -4.48
CA THR A 156 21.16 2.47 -5.64
C THR A 156 22.59 2.80 -5.23
N ASN A 157 23.58 2.25 -5.92
CA ASN A 157 25.02 2.44 -5.63
C ASN A 157 25.35 3.86 -5.13
N TRP A 158 25.53 4.01 -3.82
CA TRP A 158 25.84 5.26 -3.12
C TRP A 158 26.44 4.89 -1.76
N TYR A 159 27.75 4.96 -1.46
CA TYR A 159 28.84 5.79 -1.96
C TYR A 159 30.14 4.98 -2.20
N GLY A 160 30.86 5.38 -3.26
CA GLY A 160 32.21 4.97 -3.61
C GLY A 160 32.42 5.02 -5.11
#